data_AF-O98159-F1
#
_entry.id   AF-O98159-F1
#
_cell.length_a   1.000
_cell.length_b   1.000
_cell.length_c   1.000
_cell.angle_alpha   90.00
_cell.angle_beta   90.00
_cell.angle_gamma   90.00
#
_symmetry.space_group_name_H-M   'P 1'
#
loop_
_entity.id
_entity.type
_entity.pdbx_description
1 polymer ?
#
loop_
_entity_poly.entity_id
_entity_poly.type
_entity_poly.pdbx_seq_one_letter_code
_entity_poly.pdbx_strand_id
1 'polypeptide(L)' 'QCYFTNGTERVRVLTRYIYNREEYVRFDSDVGEYRPVTELGRPDAEY' A
#
# COMPACT_ATOMS: atom_id res chain seq x y z
N GLN A 1 -7.35 3.13 -1.17
CA GLN A 1 -8.13 3.37 0.07
C GLN A 1 -7.60 4.65 0.69
N CYS A 2 -8.48 5.47 1.27
CA CYS A 2 -8.10 6.72 1.94
C CYS A 2 -8.66 6.71 3.35
N TYR A 3 -7.81 7.00 4.34
CA TYR A 3 -8.18 7.10 5.74
C TYR A 3 -8.03 8.54 6.20
N PHE A 4 -9.08 9.06 6.84
CA PHE A 4 -9.18 10.44 7.31
C PHE A 4 -9.30 10.43 8.82
N THR A 5 -8.47 11.20 9.52
CA THR A 5 -8.53 11.39 10.97
C THR A 5 -8.62 12.88 11.26
N ASN A 6 -9.57 13.27 12.12
CA ASN A 6 -9.90 14.66 12.43
C ASN A 6 -10.13 15.51 11.17
N GLY A 7 -11.09 15.10 10.33
CA GLY A 7 -11.29 15.72 9.02
C GLY A 7 -10.11 15.41 8.09
N THR A 8 -9.41 16.43 7.62
CA THR A 8 -8.23 16.30 6.74
C THR A 8 -6.92 16.62 7.45
N GLU A 9 -6.92 16.73 8.78
CA GLU A 9 -5.71 16.99 9.56
C GLU A 9 -4.66 15.89 9.36
N ARG A 10 -5.09 14.62 9.39
CA ARG A 10 -4.24 13.47 9.02
C ARG A 10 -4.93 12.61 7.97
N VAL A 11 -4.27 12.46 6.83
CA VAL A 11 -4.72 11.64 5.70
C VAL A 11 -3.70 10.55 5.45
N ARG A 12 -4.14 9.28 5.42
CA ARG A 12 -3.33 8.14 5.02
C ARG A 12 -3.88 7.53 3.75
N VAL A 13 -3.05 7.43 2.72
CA VAL A 13 -3.36 6.79 1.45
C VAL A 13 -2.77 5.40 1.45
N LEU A 14 -3.61 4.42 1.09
CA LEU A 14 -3.22 3.02 1.07
C LEU A 14 -3.68 2.37 -0.23
N THR A 15 -2.72 2.00 -1.08
CA THR A 15 -2.97 1.32 -2.36
C THR A 15 -2.56 -0.14 -2.21
N ARG A 16 -3.47 -1.06 -2.52
CA ARG A 16 -3.24 -2.50 -2.41
C ARG A 16 -3.43 -3.13 -3.78
N TYR A 17 -2.51 -4.00 -4.17
CA TYR A 17 -2.61 -4.81 -5.37
C TYR A 17 -2.88 -6.24 -4.95
N ILE A 18 -3.95 -6.82 -5.51
CA ILE A 18 -4.50 -8.09 -5.04
C ILE A 18 -4.62 -9.04 -6.24
N TYR A 19 -4.08 -10.24 -6.09
CA TYR A 19 -4.18 -11.33 -7.06
C TYR A 19 -4.75 -12.56 -6.34
N ASN A 20 -5.79 -13.19 -6.90
CA ASN A 20 -6.45 -14.35 -6.29
C ASN A 20 -6.84 -14.17 -4.81
N ARG A 21 -7.31 -12.98 -4.44
CA ARG A 21 -7.64 -12.57 -3.05
C ARG A 21 -6.45 -12.44 -2.10
N GLU A 22 -5.21 -12.58 -2.60
CA GLU A 22 -3.98 -12.36 -1.87
C GLU A 22 -3.38 -11.00 -2.26
N GLU A 23 -3.10 -10.16 -1.28
CA GLU A 23 -2.42 -8.89 -1.49
C GLU A 23 -0.92 -9.16 -1.70
N TYR A 24 -0.34 -8.70 -2.81
CA TYR A 24 1.05 -9.00 -3.15
C TYR A 24 1.98 -7.79 -3.04
N VAL A 25 1.49 -6.56 -3.28
CA VAL A 25 2.24 -5.32 -3.06
C VAL A 25 1.33 -4.21 -2.52
N ARG A 26 1.90 -3.35 -1.66
CA ARG A 26 1.20 -2.24 -1.03
C ARG A 26 2.02 -0.96 -1.09
N PHE A 27 1.37 0.16 -1.42
CA PHE A 27 1.85 1.49 -1.06
C PHE A 27 1.12 2.01 0.17
N ASP A 28 1.88 2.54 1.12
CA ASP A 28 1.37 3.18 2.33
C ASP A 28 2.01 4.55 2.48
N SER A 29 1.21 5.62 2.50
CA SER A 29 1.73 6.99 2.59
C SER A 29 2.51 7.24 3.88
N ASP A 30 2.24 6.48 4.96
CA ASP A 30 2.99 6.61 6.22
C ASP A 30 4.39 5.98 6.08
N VAL A 31 4.61 5.09 5.10
CA VAL A 31 5.91 4.46 4.80
C VAL A 31 6.62 5.20 3.66
N GLY A 32 5.89 5.64 2.64
CA GLY A 32 6.40 6.44 1.52
C GLY A 32 6.93 5.63 0.33
N GLU A 33 6.81 4.31 0.34
CA GLU A 33 7.28 3.44 -0.75
C GLU A 33 6.36 2.23 -0.97
N TYR A 34 6.50 1.57 -2.11
CA TYR A 34 5.87 0.27 -2.34
C TYR A 34 6.63 -0.81 -1.59
N ARG A 35 5.91 -1.67 -0.87
CA ARG A 35 6.49 -2.83 -0.17
C ARG A 35 5.84 -4.13 -0.62
N PRO A 36 6.63 -5.18 -0.84
CA PRO A 36 6.10 -6.49 -1.13
C PRO A 36 5.40 -7.01 0.14
N VAL A 37 4.16 -7.47 -0.02
CA VAL A 37 3.43 -8.20 1.03
C VAL A 37 3.74 -9.69 0.92
N THR A 38 3.99 -10.16 -0.31
CA THR A 38 4.36 -11.53 -0.63
C THR A 38 5.52 -11.53 -1.63
N GLU A 39 6.15 -12.68 -1.84
CA GLU A 39 7.25 -12.86 -2.79
C GLU A 39 6.88 -12.42 -4.22
N LEU A 40 5.62 -12.61 -4.62
CA LEU A 40 5.12 -12.22 -5.92
C LEU A 40 5.28 -10.72 -6.19
N GLY A 41 5.21 -9.88 -5.16
CA GLY A 41 5.31 -8.43 -5.30
C GLY A 41 6.71 -7.84 -5.19
N ARG A 42 7.76 -8.65 -4.95
CA ARG A 42 9.15 -8.13 -4.94
C ARG A 42 9.52 -7.38 -6.22
N PRO A 43 9.25 -7.92 -7.43
CA PRO A 43 9.64 -7.24 -8.67
C PRO A 43 8.97 -5.86 -8.83
N ASP A 44 7.75 -5.70 -8.31
CA ASP A 44 7.01 -4.44 -8.38
C ASP A 44 7.44 -3.42 -7.31
N ALA A 45 8.05 -3.89 -6.21
CA ALA A 45 8.49 -3.04 -5.11
C ALA A 45 9.93 -2.53 -5.27
N GLU A 46 10.77 -3.21 -6.05
CA GLU A 46 12.20 -2.90 -6.23
C GLU A 46 12.50 -1.95 -7.41
N TYR A 47 11.51 -1.14 -7.84
CA TYR A 47 11.68 -0.19 -8.95
C TYR A 47 12.46 1.08 -8.60
#